data_AF-A0A4Z0J8C5-F1
#
_entry.id   AF-A0A4Z0J8C5-F1
#
_cell.length_a   1.000
_cell.length_b   1.000
_cell.length_c   1.000
_cell.angle_alpha   90.00
_cell.angle_beta   90.00
_cell.angle_gamma   90.00
#
_symmetry.space_group_name_H-M   'P 1'
#
loop_
_entity.id
_entity.type
_entity.pdbx_description
1 polymer ?
#
loop_
_entity_poly.entity_id
_entity_poly.type
_entity_poly.pdbx_seq_one_letter_code
_entity_poly.pdbx_strand_id
1 'polypeptide(L)'
;MKKGLYILATTGVVLGVVASSISLPDSASAKTKAAKVIKTTSLKRTAYQTTGGYIYTSAKLTKKKYNAGKYLSTKFYATKSSKIKKSNGKKAYYYYVTSSNKRIKGWIWKGNLQKVQQYAQAKKDVAAMKKIVLNMTPRAQKYIMPQFDKLSLKHAYSTENAQNNLAQVSVRIAAEVYDGNQADVAGGIAEYQLFSGRFSSSINRNLQRLYAKYLDSVNGGDPFNTQRVQATELARAMVDPIDGLQK
;
A
#
# COMPACT_ATOMS: atom_id res chain seq x y z
N MET A 1 86.25 17.60 -14.40
CA MET A 1 86.09 19.03 -14.78
C MET A 1 84.60 19.32 -14.83
N LYS A 2 83.94 20.24 -14.11
CA LYS A 2 84.26 21.29 -13.13
C LYS A 2 82.99 21.45 -12.23
N LYS A 3 83.10 21.27 -10.90
CA LYS A 3 83.07 22.28 -9.79
C LYS A 3 81.65 22.76 -9.39
N GLY A 4 81.17 22.75 -8.15
CA GLY A 4 81.69 22.36 -6.83
C GLY A 4 81.04 23.19 -5.69
N LEU A 5 80.88 22.64 -4.47
CA LEU A 5 80.87 23.29 -3.13
C LEU A 5 80.71 22.18 -2.05
N TYR A 6 81.72 21.78 -1.25
CA TYR A 6 82.19 22.29 0.06
C TYR A 6 81.04 22.50 1.09
N ILE A 7 81.02 21.90 2.29
CA ILE A 7 81.79 22.29 3.51
C ILE A 7 81.48 21.36 4.73
N LEU A 8 82.54 21.04 5.50
CA LEU A 8 82.72 20.75 6.97
C LEU A 8 81.79 19.79 7.74
N ALA A 9 82.34 18.76 8.40
CA ALA A 9 82.85 18.70 9.81
C ALA A 9 81.70 18.63 10.85
N THR A 10 81.66 17.70 11.81
CA THR A 10 82.68 17.35 12.82
C THR A 10 82.41 15.98 13.47
N THR A 11 83.50 15.36 13.90
CA THR A 11 83.63 14.27 14.87
C THR A 11 83.01 14.61 16.22
N GLY A 12 82.41 13.65 16.94
CA GLY A 12 82.40 13.70 18.41
C GLY A 12 81.25 13.04 19.18
N VAL A 13 81.52 11.80 19.63
CA VAL A 13 81.17 11.22 20.93
C VAL A 13 79.74 10.68 21.18
N VAL A 14 79.76 9.43 21.62
CA VAL A 14 78.70 8.47 21.95
C VAL A 14 78.01 8.81 23.27
N LEU A 15 76.67 8.74 23.29
CA LEU A 15 75.88 8.58 24.51
C LEU A 15 74.74 7.57 24.24
N GLY A 16 74.64 6.58 25.14
CA GLY A 16 73.98 5.29 24.92
C GLY A 16 72.50 5.36 24.54
N VAL A 17 72.13 4.52 23.56
CA VAL A 17 70.74 4.21 23.26
C VAL A 17 70.23 3.24 24.32
N VAL A 18 69.50 3.75 25.30
CA VAL A 18 68.52 2.94 26.04
C VAL A 18 67.38 2.62 25.08
N ALA A 19 67.37 1.39 24.55
CA ALA A 19 66.27 0.87 23.76
C ALA A 19 65.02 0.75 24.65
N SER A 20 64.24 1.83 24.70
CA SER A 20 62.90 1.79 25.26
C SER A 20 62.01 1.09 24.24
N SER A 21 61.68 -0.18 24.49
CA SER A 21 60.66 -0.90 23.75
C SER A 21 59.31 -0.22 23.99
N ILE A 22 58.92 0.68 23.07
CA ILE A 22 57.56 1.22 23.02
C ILE A 22 56.63 0.06 22.70
N SER A 23 56.04 -0.51 23.74
CA SER A 23 54.93 -1.43 23.62
C SER A 23 53.72 -0.61 23.15
N LEU A 24 53.39 -0.73 21.87
CA LEU A 24 52.15 -0.20 21.33
C LEU A 24 50.99 -0.85 22.11
N PRO A 25 50.05 -0.08 22.68
CA PRO A 25 48.92 -0.66 23.37
C PRO A 25 48.10 -1.49 22.38
N ASP A 26 47.98 -2.78 22.68
CA ASP A 26 47.16 -3.72 21.94
C ASP A 26 45.72 -3.18 21.92
N SER A 27 45.23 -2.85 20.73
CA SER A 27 43.89 -2.28 20.57
C SER A 27 42.88 -3.38 20.83
N ALA A 28 42.50 -3.55 22.09
CA ALA A 28 41.48 -4.51 22.49
C ALA A 28 40.18 -4.23 21.72
N SER A 29 39.91 -5.05 20.70
CA SER A 29 38.67 -5.01 19.93
C SER A 29 37.53 -5.42 20.85
N ALA A 30 36.86 -4.42 21.45
CA ALA A 30 35.72 -4.65 22.30
C ALA A 30 34.65 -5.42 21.51
N LYS A 31 34.36 -6.67 21.91
CA LYS A 31 33.30 -7.49 21.31
C LYS A 31 31.98 -6.73 21.37
N THR A 32 31.58 -6.14 20.24
CA THR A 32 30.29 -5.47 20.14
C THR A 32 29.18 -6.49 20.43
N LYS A 33 28.26 -6.13 21.33
CA LYS A 33 27.16 -7.03 21.74
C LYS A 33 26.36 -7.43 20.49
N ALA A 34 26.19 -8.73 20.25
CA ALA A 34 25.41 -9.21 19.11
C ALA A 34 23.93 -8.84 19.26
N ALA A 35 23.21 -8.74 18.15
CA ALA A 35 21.76 -8.50 18.19
C ALA A 35 21.03 -9.72 18.79
N LYS A 36 20.07 -9.46 19.69
CA LYS A 36 19.26 -10.49 20.36
C LYS A 36 17.82 -10.45 19.85
N VAL A 37 17.31 -11.59 19.39
CA VAL A 37 15.90 -11.77 19.06
C VAL A 37 15.11 -11.87 20.35
N ILE A 38 14.12 -10.99 20.54
CA ILE A 38 13.26 -10.97 21.73
C ILE A 38 12.03 -11.83 21.50
N LYS A 39 11.32 -11.60 20.39
CA LYS A 39 10.07 -12.30 20.06
C LYS A 39 9.88 -12.31 18.56
N THR A 40 9.38 -13.42 18.02
CA THR A 40 8.93 -13.52 16.63
C THR A 40 7.46 -13.91 16.59
N THR A 41 6.71 -13.27 15.70
CA THR A 41 5.26 -13.46 15.53
C THR A 41 4.92 -13.57 14.06
N SER A 42 3.85 -14.29 13.73
CA SER A 42 3.29 -14.33 12.38
C SER A 42 2.50 -13.05 12.08
N LEU A 43 2.48 -12.65 10.81
CA LEU A 43 1.71 -11.52 10.29
C LEU A 43 0.74 -12.01 9.22
N LYS A 44 -0.39 -11.33 9.07
CA LYS A 44 -1.19 -11.41 7.85
C LYS A 44 -0.30 -11.04 6.66
N ARG A 45 -0.29 -11.88 5.64
CA ARG A 45 0.51 -11.67 4.42
C ARG A 45 0.19 -10.30 3.83
N THR A 46 1.15 -9.37 3.90
CA THR A 46 0.97 -7.98 3.49
C THR A 46 2.06 -7.59 2.49
N ALA A 47 1.67 -6.86 1.44
CA ALA A 47 2.60 -6.43 0.39
C ALA A 47 3.32 -5.13 0.78
N TYR A 48 4.61 -5.07 0.46
CA TYR A 48 5.50 -3.96 0.72
C TYR A 48 6.44 -3.72 -0.46
N GLN A 49 6.90 -2.49 -0.60
CA GLN A 49 8.09 -2.10 -1.35
C GLN A 49 9.17 -1.69 -0.35
N THR A 50 10.43 -1.86 -0.74
CA THR A 50 11.55 -1.40 0.08
C THR A 50 11.85 0.05 -0.21
N THR A 51 12.17 0.84 0.83
CA THR A 51 12.65 2.22 0.67
C THR A 51 14.18 2.33 0.78
N GLY A 52 14.88 1.23 1.10
CA GLY A 52 16.34 1.18 1.17
C GLY A 52 16.88 0.15 2.17
N GLY A 53 18.16 0.27 2.53
CA GLY A 53 18.82 -0.56 3.54
C GLY A 53 19.17 -1.98 3.09
N TYR A 54 19.13 -2.95 4.03
CA TYR A 54 19.61 -4.32 3.79
C TYR A 54 18.62 -5.39 4.23
N ILE A 55 18.58 -6.48 3.45
CA ILE A 55 17.89 -7.73 3.79
C ILE A 55 18.91 -8.71 4.36
N TYR A 56 18.68 -9.17 5.58
CA TYR A 56 19.54 -10.08 6.32
C TYR A 56 19.08 -11.53 6.16
N THR A 57 20.00 -12.49 6.25
CA THR A 57 19.66 -13.92 6.20
C THR A 57 18.84 -14.38 7.40
N SER A 58 19.04 -13.76 8.55
CA SER A 58 18.40 -14.11 9.82
C SER A 58 18.04 -12.88 10.66
N ALA A 59 17.11 -13.07 11.61
CA ALA A 59 16.74 -12.04 12.58
C ALA A 59 17.88 -11.72 13.59
N LYS A 60 18.99 -12.48 13.58
CA LYS A 60 20.20 -12.16 14.37
C LYS A 60 21.07 -11.08 13.71
N LEU A 61 20.71 -10.63 12.49
CA LEU A 61 21.34 -9.53 11.77
C LEU A 61 22.85 -9.71 11.49
N THR A 62 23.33 -10.95 11.48
CA THR A 62 24.76 -11.27 11.34
C THR A 62 25.28 -11.16 9.90
N LYS A 63 24.43 -11.48 8.91
CA LYS A 63 24.81 -11.49 7.49
C LYS A 63 23.80 -10.72 6.64
N LYS A 64 24.27 -9.63 6.04
CA LYS A 64 23.55 -8.90 4.97
C LYS A 64 23.59 -9.77 3.71
N LYS A 65 22.44 -10.09 3.14
CA LYS A 65 22.33 -10.90 1.91
C LYS A 65 22.08 -10.05 0.67
N TYR A 66 21.22 -9.05 0.81
CA TYR A 66 20.84 -8.17 -0.31
C TYR A 66 20.85 -6.71 0.13
N ASN A 67 21.27 -5.82 -0.77
CA ASN A 67 21.01 -4.39 -0.65
C ASN A 67 19.59 -4.11 -1.16
N ALA A 68 18.68 -3.77 -0.25
CA ALA A 68 17.27 -3.52 -0.56
C ALA A 68 17.09 -2.26 -1.45
N GLY A 69 18.02 -1.31 -1.43
CA GLY A 69 18.02 -0.16 -2.31
C GLY A 69 18.09 -0.51 -3.80
N LYS A 70 18.54 -1.73 -4.17
CA LYS A 70 18.52 -2.21 -5.56
C LYS A 70 17.16 -2.78 -5.99
N TYR A 71 16.17 -2.81 -5.11
CA TYR A 71 14.90 -3.50 -5.32
C TYR A 71 13.67 -2.63 -4.99
N LEU A 72 13.77 -1.30 -5.15
CA LEU A 72 12.72 -0.35 -4.79
C LEU A 72 11.37 -0.63 -5.49
N SER A 73 11.41 -1.07 -6.76
CA SER A 73 10.21 -1.44 -7.53
C SER A 73 9.71 -2.86 -7.25
N THR A 74 10.46 -3.67 -6.51
CA THR A 74 10.10 -5.08 -6.26
C THR A 74 9.03 -5.18 -5.18
N LYS A 75 7.96 -5.92 -5.49
CA LYS A 75 6.93 -6.28 -4.51
C LYS A 75 7.42 -7.41 -3.60
N PHE A 76 7.44 -7.14 -2.31
CA PHE A 76 7.74 -8.08 -1.25
C PHE A 76 6.49 -8.40 -0.44
N TYR A 77 6.41 -9.62 0.09
CA TYR A 77 5.35 -10.02 1.02
C TYR A 77 5.95 -10.29 2.40
N ALA A 78 5.49 -9.55 3.40
CA ALA A 78 5.86 -9.78 4.79
C ALA A 78 4.92 -10.79 5.44
N THR A 79 5.48 -11.77 6.13
CA THR A 79 4.71 -12.85 6.80
C THR A 79 5.09 -13.06 8.26
N LYS A 80 6.21 -12.50 8.74
CA LYS A 80 6.65 -12.58 10.14
C LYS A 80 7.21 -11.25 10.60
N SER A 81 7.05 -10.94 11.89
CA SER A 81 7.64 -9.80 12.59
C SER A 81 8.52 -10.30 13.73
N SER A 82 9.75 -9.77 13.81
CA SER A 82 10.67 -10.05 14.91
C SER A 82 11.08 -8.76 15.62
N LYS A 83 10.86 -8.71 16.94
CA LYS A 83 11.36 -7.65 17.82
C LYS A 83 12.80 -7.99 18.20
N ILE A 84 13.75 -7.15 17.81
CA ILE A 84 15.19 -7.38 17.99
C ILE A 84 15.77 -6.27 18.85
N LYS A 85 16.59 -6.64 19.84
CA LYS A 85 17.52 -5.72 20.51
C LYS A 85 18.81 -5.67 19.68
N LYS A 86 19.09 -4.52 19.07
CA LYS A 86 20.30 -4.29 18.26
C LYS A 86 21.54 -4.25 19.18
N SER A 87 22.72 -4.28 18.56
CA SER A 87 24.00 -4.18 19.26
C SER A 87 24.14 -2.92 20.11
N ASN A 88 23.59 -1.81 19.64
CA ASN A 88 23.50 -0.53 20.37
C ASN A 88 22.42 -0.50 21.46
N GLY A 89 21.86 -1.65 21.85
CA GLY A 89 20.83 -1.76 22.88
C GLY A 89 19.42 -1.34 22.45
N LYS A 90 19.26 -0.62 21.33
CA LYS A 90 17.96 -0.14 20.84
C LYS A 90 17.12 -1.30 20.33
N LYS A 91 15.79 -1.23 20.53
CA LYS A 91 14.84 -2.24 20.05
C LYS A 91 14.25 -1.80 18.71
N ALA A 92 14.11 -2.74 17.77
CA ALA A 92 13.52 -2.47 16.46
C ALA A 92 12.74 -3.70 15.95
N TYR A 93 11.76 -3.46 15.09
CA TYR A 93 11.03 -4.53 14.41
C TYR A 93 11.65 -4.80 13.03
N TYR A 94 11.89 -6.07 12.75
CA TYR A 94 12.30 -6.56 11.43
C TYR A 94 11.26 -7.51 10.89
N TYR A 95 10.92 -7.36 9.61
CA TYR A 95 9.95 -8.20 8.93
C TYR A 95 10.66 -9.23 8.08
N TYR A 96 10.16 -10.47 8.09
CA TYR A 96 10.56 -11.47 7.12
C TYR A 96 9.81 -11.23 5.82
N VAL A 97 10.54 -10.90 4.77
CA VAL A 97 10.01 -10.58 3.45
C VAL A 97 10.40 -11.63 2.42
N THR A 98 9.56 -11.82 1.42
CA THR A 98 9.84 -12.67 0.25
C THR A 98 9.32 -12.00 -1.02
N SER A 99 10.13 -11.93 -2.07
CA SER A 99 9.73 -11.39 -3.37
C SER A 99 8.66 -12.26 -4.03
N SER A 100 7.87 -11.70 -4.96
CA SER A 100 6.84 -12.47 -5.70
C SER A 100 7.38 -13.75 -6.35
N ASN A 101 8.56 -13.69 -6.96
CA ASN A 101 9.24 -14.84 -7.57
C ASN A 101 10.01 -15.73 -6.57
N LYS A 102 9.90 -15.46 -5.26
CA LYS A 102 10.52 -16.21 -4.16
C LYS A 102 12.07 -16.23 -4.15
N ARG A 103 12.74 -15.55 -5.07
CA ARG A 103 14.22 -15.52 -5.19
C ARG A 103 14.90 -14.70 -4.09
N ILE A 104 14.26 -13.62 -3.65
CA ILE A 104 14.80 -12.71 -2.63
C ILE A 104 13.97 -12.89 -1.36
N LYS A 105 14.62 -13.33 -0.29
CA LYS A 105 13.99 -13.51 1.02
C LYS A 105 14.94 -13.22 2.16
N GLY A 106 14.40 -12.77 3.29
CA GLY A 106 15.17 -12.50 4.50
C GLY A 106 14.49 -11.48 5.41
N TRP A 107 15.25 -10.95 6.36
CA TRP A 107 14.78 -10.03 7.38
C TRP A 107 15.21 -8.60 7.06
N ILE A 108 14.27 -7.66 7.04
CA ILE A 108 14.53 -6.24 6.79
C ILE A 108 13.90 -5.38 7.88
N TRP A 109 14.55 -4.28 8.22
CA TRP A 109 14.01 -3.34 9.21
C TRP A 109 12.67 -2.78 8.71
N LYS A 110 11.65 -2.77 9.58
CA LYS A 110 10.30 -2.29 9.24
C LYS A 110 10.31 -0.86 8.67
N GLY A 111 11.18 0.01 9.18
CA GLY A 111 11.28 1.40 8.70
C GLY A 111 11.78 1.55 7.26
N ASN A 112 12.38 0.49 6.70
CA ASN A 112 12.78 0.45 5.29
C ASN A 112 11.73 -0.20 4.38
N LEU A 113 10.49 -0.30 4.86
CA LEU A 113 9.38 -0.87 4.12
C LEU A 113 8.23 0.14 4.04
N GLN A 114 7.75 0.35 2.83
CA GLN A 114 6.51 1.06 2.56
C GLN A 114 5.45 0.05 2.18
N LYS A 115 4.27 0.10 2.82
CA LYS A 115 3.16 -0.77 2.44
C LYS A 115 2.79 -0.46 0.99
N VAL A 116 2.67 -1.48 0.15
CA VAL A 116 2.04 -1.32 -1.16
C VAL A 116 0.55 -1.10 -0.89
N GLN A 117 0.03 0.04 -1.33
CA GLN A 117 -1.41 0.28 -1.27
C GLN A 117 -2.12 -0.72 -2.18
N GLN A 118 -3.03 -1.51 -1.58
CA GLN A 118 -3.72 -2.60 -2.26
C GLN A 118 -5.11 -2.14 -2.72
N TYR A 119 -5.16 -1.42 -3.83
CA TYR A 119 -6.44 -1.02 -4.45
C TYR A 119 -7.03 -2.09 -5.37
N ALA A 120 -6.71 -3.37 -5.13
CA ALA A 120 -7.12 -4.44 -6.03
C ALA A 120 -8.65 -4.54 -6.13
N GLN A 121 -9.36 -4.39 -5.01
CA GLN A 121 -10.82 -4.39 -5.00
C GLN A 121 -11.38 -3.11 -5.63
N ALA A 122 -10.89 -1.94 -5.24
CA ALA A 122 -11.26 -0.66 -5.85
C ALA A 122 -11.08 -0.66 -7.38
N LYS A 123 -9.98 -1.25 -7.88
CA LYS A 123 -9.75 -1.38 -9.33
C LYS A 123 -10.81 -2.25 -10.01
N LYS A 124 -11.20 -3.36 -9.38
CA LYS A 124 -12.26 -4.24 -9.90
C LYS A 124 -13.61 -3.52 -9.91
N ASP A 125 -13.93 -2.82 -8.84
CA ASP A 125 -15.22 -2.14 -8.69
C ASP A 125 -15.34 -0.94 -9.63
N VAL A 126 -14.28 -0.15 -9.80
CA VAL A 126 -14.22 0.92 -10.82
C VAL A 126 -14.41 0.34 -12.21
N ALA A 127 -13.78 -0.80 -12.54
CA ALA A 127 -13.96 -1.44 -13.84
C ALA A 127 -15.38 -1.99 -14.04
N ALA A 128 -15.99 -2.56 -12.99
CA ALA A 128 -17.37 -3.04 -13.03
C ALA A 128 -18.36 -1.89 -13.20
N MET A 129 -18.20 -0.79 -12.45
CA MET A 129 -19.02 0.42 -12.58
C MET A 129 -18.88 1.05 -13.96
N LYS A 130 -17.66 1.12 -14.52
CA LYS A 130 -17.47 1.53 -15.92
C LYS A 130 -18.25 0.66 -16.89
N LYS A 131 -18.23 -0.66 -16.70
CA LYS A 131 -18.97 -1.61 -17.56
C LYS A 131 -20.48 -1.43 -17.44
N ILE A 132 -21.00 -1.18 -16.24
CA ILE A 132 -22.40 -0.86 -16.01
C ILE A 132 -22.79 0.38 -16.84
N VAL A 133 -22.04 1.47 -16.70
CA VAL A 133 -22.29 2.72 -17.43
C VAL A 133 -22.16 2.54 -18.95
N LEU A 134 -21.22 1.73 -19.43
CA LEU A 134 -21.09 1.43 -20.87
C LEU A 134 -22.29 0.67 -21.44
N ASN A 135 -23.09 -0.01 -20.61
CA ASN A 135 -24.32 -0.67 -21.01
C ASN A 135 -25.57 0.21 -20.85
N MET A 136 -25.42 1.41 -20.28
CA MET A 136 -26.46 2.43 -20.18
C MET A 136 -26.54 3.24 -21.49
N THR A 137 -27.48 4.17 -21.58
CA THR A 137 -27.68 5.00 -22.77
C THR A 137 -26.46 5.87 -23.11
N PRO A 138 -26.28 6.28 -24.39
CA PRO A 138 -25.23 7.23 -24.76
C PRO A 138 -25.28 8.55 -23.98
N ARG A 139 -26.49 8.97 -23.57
CA ARG A 139 -26.70 10.13 -22.70
C ARG A 139 -26.06 9.89 -21.34
N ALA A 140 -26.42 8.79 -20.66
CA ALA A 140 -25.85 8.44 -19.36
C ALA A 140 -24.32 8.31 -19.44
N GLN A 141 -23.81 7.65 -20.48
CA GLN A 141 -22.37 7.55 -20.74
C GLN A 141 -21.69 8.92 -20.81
N LYS A 142 -22.28 9.87 -21.57
CA LYS A 142 -21.76 11.23 -21.72
C LYS A 142 -21.64 11.96 -20.38
N TYR A 143 -22.57 11.76 -19.45
CA TYR A 143 -22.58 12.46 -18.15
C TYR A 143 -21.77 11.75 -17.06
N ILE A 144 -21.70 10.42 -17.09
CA ILE A 144 -21.08 9.63 -16.02
C ILE A 144 -19.61 9.28 -16.33
N MET A 145 -19.28 8.93 -17.58
CA MET A 145 -17.93 8.46 -17.94
C MET A 145 -16.79 9.42 -17.55
N PRO A 146 -16.92 10.75 -17.72
CA PRO A 146 -15.87 11.70 -17.33
C PRO A 146 -15.49 11.68 -15.84
N GLN A 147 -16.36 11.15 -14.97
CA GLN A 147 -16.04 11.03 -13.55
C GLN A 147 -14.96 9.99 -13.28
N PHE A 148 -14.94 8.91 -14.07
CA PHE A 148 -13.94 7.86 -13.86
C PHE A 148 -12.53 8.29 -14.28
N ASP A 149 -12.41 9.29 -15.14
CA ASP A 149 -11.10 9.85 -15.53
C ASP A 149 -10.49 10.69 -14.41
N LYS A 150 -11.35 11.29 -13.57
CA LYS A 150 -10.97 12.07 -12.39
C LYS A 150 -10.85 11.22 -11.13
N LEU A 151 -11.39 10.01 -11.15
CA LEU A 151 -11.36 9.08 -10.02
C LEU A 151 -9.96 8.45 -9.89
N SER A 152 -9.36 8.58 -8.71
CA SER A 152 -8.14 7.84 -8.38
C SER A 152 -8.48 6.61 -7.52
N LEU A 153 -7.77 5.50 -7.75
CA LEU A 153 -7.99 4.27 -6.98
C LEU A 153 -7.81 4.46 -5.46
N LYS A 154 -7.02 5.47 -5.07
CA LYS A 154 -6.84 5.87 -3.67
C LYS A 154 -8.12 6.44 -3.07
N HIS A 155 -8.94 7.13 -3.83
CA HIS A 155 -10.15 7.78 -3.34
C HIS A 155 -11.43 7.14 -3.89
N ALA A 156 -11.34 5.91 -4.40
CA ALA A 156 -12.48 5.21 -4.99
C ALA A 156 -13.67 5.08 -4.03
N TYR A 157 -13.42 5.00 -2.72
CA TYR A 157 -14.44 4.98 -1.67
C TYR A 157 -14.27 6.12 -0.66
N SER A 158 -13.59 7.22 -1.01
CA SER A 158 -13.23 8.23 0.00
C SER A 158 -14.10 9.48 -0.10
N THR A 159 -14.43 10.03 1.06
CA THR A 159 -15.02 11.37 1.25
C THR A 159 -13.99 12.50 1.12
N GLU A 160 -12.67 12.21 1.15
CA GLU A 160 -11.60 13.22 1.02
C GLU A 160 -11.53 13.85 -0.38
N ASN A 161 -12.10 13.18 -1.39
CA ASN A 161 -12.36 13.74 -2.72
C ASN A 161 -13.84 13.52 -3.07
N ALA A 162 -14.71 14.24 -2.37
CA ALA A 162 -16.16 14.06 -2.35
C ALA A 162 -16.86 14.13 -3.71
N GLN A 163 -16.17 14.52 -4.80
CA GLN A 163 -16.77 14.70 -6.12
C GLN A 163 -16.46 13.56 -7.11
N ASN A 164 -15.41 12.75 -6.87
CA ASN A 164 -14.91 11.78 -7.85
C ASN A 164 -14.65 10.40 -7.20
N ASN A 165 -15.67 9.85 -6.53
CA ASN A 165 -15.66 8.54 -5.90
C ASN A 165 -16.83 7.66 -6.42
N LEU A 166 -16.85 6.38 -6.05
CA LEU A 166 -17.89 5.45 -6.52
C LEU A 166 -19.28 5.75 -5.94
N ALA A 167 -19.38 6.36 -4.76
CA ALA A 167 -20.65 6.78 -4.20
C ALA A 167 -21.30 7.91 -5.02
N GLN A 168 -20.52 8.85 -5.56
CA GLN A 168 -21.04 9.87 -6.47
C GLN A 168 -21.43 9.32 -7.84
N VAL A 169 -20.70 8.31 -8.33
CA VAL A 169 -21.10 7.60 -9.56
C VAL A 169 -22.46 6.93 -9.33
N SER A 170 -22.70 6.33 -8.15
CA SER A 170 -23.98 5.73 -7.77
C SER A 170 -25.16 6.68 -7.89
N VAL A 171 -25.02 7.85 -7.28
CA VAL A 171 -26.07 8.88 -7.32
C VAL A 171 -26.38 9.31 -8.76
N ARG A 172 -25.37 9.33 -9.65
CA ARG A 172 -25.57 9.70 -11.06
C ARG A 172 -26.17 8.57 -11.87
N ILE A 173 -25.82 7.32 -11.65
CA ILE A 173 -26.49 6.18 -12.29
C ILE A 173 -28.00 6.24 -11.98
N ALA A 174 -28.37 6.46 -10.72
CA ALA A 174 -29.77 6.60 -10.34
C ALA A 174 -30.45 7.86 -10.94
N ALA A 175 -29.71 8.98 -11.07
CA ALA A 175 -30.23 10.20 -11.69
C ALA A 175 -30.49 10.03 -13.20
N GLU A 176 -29.70 9.20 -13.89
CA GLU A 176 -29.87 8.88 -15.30
C GLU A 176 -30.95 7.83 -15.58
N VAL A 177 -31.65 7.32 -14.54
CA VAL A 177 -32.96 6.64 -14.72
C VAL A 177 -33.99 7.70 -15.13
N TYR A 178 -33.77 8.28 -16.32
CA TYR A 178 -34.45 9.44 -16.88
C TYR A 178 -35.06 9.05 -18.23
N ASP A 179 -36.19 9.66 -18.59
CA ASP A 179 -36.91 9.50 -19.87
C ASP A 179 -37.30 8.07 -20.30
N GLY A 180 -37.23 7.10 -19.40
CA GLY A 180 -37.82 5.80 -19.64
C GLY A 180 -37.01 4.80 -20.44
N ASN A 181 -35.69 4.83 -20.27
CA ASN A 181 -34.82 3.84 -20.87
C ASN A 181 -34.57 2.64 -19.96
N GLN A 182 -34.95 1.45 -20.43
CA GLN A 182 -34.73 0.17 -19.74
C GLN A 182 -33.24 -0.09 -19.46
N ALA A 183 -32.32 0.40 -20.30
CA ALA A 183 -30.88 0.24 -20.11
C ALA A 183 -30.36 1.02 -18.89
N ASP A 184 -30.92 2.20 -18.64
CA ASP A 184 -30.52 3.03 -17.49
C ASP A 184 -31.10 2.44 -16.19
N VAL A 185 -32.34 1.92 -16.23
CA VAL A 185 -32.94 1.12 -15.16
C VAL A 185 -32.08 -0.12 -14.84
N ALA A 186 -31.68 -0.86 -15.88
CA ALA A 186 -30.79 -2.02 -15.73
C ALA A 186 -29.43 -1.63 -15.12
N GLY A 187 -28.96 -0.40 -15.39
CA GLY A 187 -27.77 0.18 -14.77
C GLY A 187 -27.88 0.27 -13.24
N GLY A 188 -28.97 0.85 -12.73
CA GLY A 188 -29.23 0.95 -11.29
C GLY A 188 -29.38 -0.42 -10.61
N ILE A 189 -30.01 -1.38 -11.29
CA ILE A 189 -30.13 -2.76 -10.83
C ILE A 189 -28.74 -3.42 -10.72
N ALA A 190 -27.94 -3.33 -11.79
CA ALA A 190 -26.61 -3.93 -11.85
C ALA A 190 -25.66 -3.32 -10.81
N GLU A 191 -25.80 -2.02 -10.52
CA GLU A 191 -25.05 -1.36 -9.47
C GLU A 191 -25.33 -1.96 -8.09
N TYR A 192 -26.60 -2.08 -7.70
CA TYR A 192 -26.94 -2.69 -6.41
C TYR A 192 -26.33 -4.10 -6.30
N GLN A 193 -26.45 -4.90 -7.36
CA GLN A 193 -25.89 -6.25 -7.41
C GLN A 193 -24.37 -6.27 -7.21
N LEU A 194 -23.64 -5.29 -7.73
CA LEU A 194 -22.18 -5.17 -7.54
C LEU A 194 -21.79 -5.00 -6.07
N PHE A 195 -22.62 -4.30 -5.29
CA PHE A 195 -22.32 -3.98 -3.90
C PHE A 195 -23.05 -4.84 -2.87
N SER A 196 -24.04 -5.61 -3.30
CA SER A 196 -24.84 -6.49 -2.43
C SER A 196 -23.96 -7.43 -1.59
N GLY A 197 -24.29 -7.54 -0.30
CA GLY A 197 -23.61 -8.44 0.63
C GLY A 197 -22.26 -7.93 1.16
N ARG A 198 -21.79 -6.75 0.74
CA ARG A 198 -20.48 -6.22 1.12
C ARG A 198 -20.48 -5.39 2.40
N PHE A 199 -21.66 -5.08 2.92
CA PHE A 199 -21.83 -4.25 4.12
C PHE A 199 -22.22 -5.08 5.35
N SER A 200 -22.44 -4.42 6.49
CA SER A 200 -22.94 -5.10 7.69
C SER A 200 -24.32 -5.71 7.43
N SER A 201 -24.69 -6.71 8.22
CA SER A 201 -25.99 -7.39 8.07
C SER A 201 -27.18 -6.43 8.19
N SER A 202 -27.10 -5.41 9.05
CA SER A 202 -28.16 -4.39 9.16
C SER A 202 -28.25 -3.51 7.92
N ILE A 203 -27.12 -3.06 7.38
CA ILE A 203 -27.06 -2.26 6.15
C ILE A 203 -27.59 -3.08 4.97
N ASN A 204 -27.11 -4.31 4.78
CA ASN A 204 -27.56 -5.16 3.68
C ASN A 204 -29.07 -5.42 3.72
N ARG A 205 -29.66 -5.64 4.91
CA ARG A 205 -31.13 -5.81 5.03
C ARG A 205 -31.89 -4.54 4.61
N ASN A 206 -31.40 -3.36 5.01
CA ASN A 206 -32.01 -2.10 4.59
C ASN A 206 -31.93 -1.92 3.07
N LEU A 207 -30.74 -2.11 2.49
CA LEU A 207 -30.53 -1.97 1.05
C LEU A 207 -31.34 -2.99 0.26
N GLN A 208 -31.45 -4.23 0.74
CA GLN A 208 -32.28 -5.25 0.11
C GLN A 208 -33.76 -4.85 0.07
N ARG A 209 -34.28 -4.24 1.14
CA ARG A 209 -35.66 -3.74 1.16
C ARG A 209 -35.87 -2.60 0.17
N LEU A 210 -34.94 -1.65 0.09
CA LEU A 210 -35.01 -0.55 -0.87
C LEU A 210 -34.90 -1.05 -2.32
N TYR A 211 -34.02 -2.03 -2.55
CA TYR A 211 -33.89 -2.70 -3.83
C TYR A 211 -35.14 -3.47 -4.23
N ALA A 212 -35.81 -4.14 -3.28
CA ALA A 212 -37.09 -4.80 -3.53
C ALA A 212 -38.16 -3.80 -3.97
N LYS A 213 -38.30 -2.65 -3.29
CA LYS A 213 -39.21 -1.58 -3.72
C LYS A 213 -38.90 -1.07 -5.13
N TYR A 214 -37.61 -0.92 -5.45
CA TYR A 214 -37.21 -0.50 -6.78
C TYR A 214 -37.57 -1.55 -7.84
N LEU A 215 -37.29 -2.83 -7.59
CA LEU A 215 -37.68 -3.92 -8.49
C LEU A 215 -39.19 -4.05 -8.65
N ASP A 216 -39.96 -3.91 -7.57
CA ASP A 216 -41.42 -3.95 -7.62
C ASP A 216 -41.95 -2.83 -8.51
N SER A 217 -41.38 -1.63 -8.42
CA SER A 217 -41.73 -0.50 -9.28
C SER A 217 -41.41 -0.77 -10.77
N VAL A 218 -40.25 -1.37 -11.05
CA VAL A 218 -39.84 -1.73 -12.42
C VAL A 218 -40.73 -2.84 -12.99
N ASN A 219 -40.95 -3.92 -12.22
CA ASN A 219 -41.72 -5.09 -12.66
C ASN A 219 -43.22 -4.84 -12.69
N GLY A 220 -43.71 -3.95 -11.82
CA GLY A 220 -45.11 -3.52 -11.77
C GLY A 220 -45.48 -2.56 -12.91
N GLY A 221 -44.49 -2.10 -13.70
CA GLY A 221 -44.72 -1.18 -14.81
C GLY A 221 -45.05 0.24 -14.35
N ASP A 222 -44.58 0.64 -13.15
CA ASP A 222 -44.78 2.01 -12.68
C ASP A 222 -44.16 3.02 -13.66
N PRO A 223 -44.68 4.25 -13.72
CA PRO A 223 -44.05 5.31 -14.50
C PRO A 223 -42.58 5.50 -14.12
N PHE A 224 -41.74 5.83 -15.10
CA PHE A 224 -40.30 5.99 -14.88
C PHE A 224 -39.92 7.04 -13.83
N ASN A 225 -40.76 8.05 -13.61
CA ASN A 225 -40.57 8.99 -12.50
C ASN A 225 -40.61 8.28 -11.13
N THR A 226 -41.50 7.31 -10.95
CA THR A 226 -41.57 6.49 -9.74
C THR A 226 -40.35 5.58 -9.63
N GLN A 227 -39.99 4.90 -10.73
CA GLN A 227 -38.80 4.04 -10.78
C GLN A 227 -37.53 4.83 -10.42
N ARG A 228 -37.39 6.06 -10.94
CA ARG A 228 -36.28 6.98 -10.64
C ARG A 228 -36.24 7.36 -9.17
N VAL A 229 -37.39 7.63 -8.54
CA VAL A 229 -37.46 7.94 -7.11
C VAL A 229 -36.95 6.76 -6.29
N GLN A 230 -37.40 5.54 -6.58
CA GLN A 230 -36.94 4.34 -5.88
C GLN A 230 -35.44 4.05 -6.12
N ALA A 231 -34.96 4.21 -7.36
CA ALA A 231 -33.54 4.10 -7.69
C ALA A 231 -32.70 5.12 -6.92
N THR A 232 -33.18 6.36 -6.83
CA THR A 232 -32.50 7.45 -6.11
C THR A 232 -32.47 7.20 -4.60
N GLU A 233 -33.57 6.69 -4.02
CA GLU A 233 -33.63 6.32 -2.60
C GLU A 233 -32.60 5.21 -2.28
N LEU A 234 -32.55 4.18 -3.13
CA LEU A 234 -31.56 3.11 -3.01
C LEU A 234 -30.12 3.64 -3.13
N ALA A 235 -29.81 4.40 -4.18
CA ALA A 235 -28.47 4.94 -4.40
C ALA A 235 -28.01 5.86 -3.24
N ARG A 236 -28.90 6.71 -2.73
CA ARG A 236 -28.62 7.54 -1.54
C ARG A 236 -28.29 6.69 -0.32
N ALA A 237 -29.03 5.61 -0.09
CA ALA A 237 -28.76 4.70 1.02
C ALA A 237 -27.43 3.92 0.85
N MET A 238 -26.91 3.81 -0.38
CA MET A 238 -25.64 3.16 -0.69
C MET A 238 -24.42 4.08 -0.54
N VAL A 239 -24.58 5.41 -0.45
CA VAL A 239 -23.48 6.38 -0.37
C VAL A 239 -22.55 6.10 0.82
N ASP A 240 -23.05 6.20 2.06
CA ASP A 240 -22.22 6.01 3.25
C ASP A 240 -21.62 4.59 3.33
N PRO A 241 -22.37 3.51 3.03
CA PRO A 241 -21.80 2.18 2.97
C PRO A 241 -20.68 2.02 1.94
N ILE A 242 -20.82 2.57 0.73
CA ILE A 242 -19.79 2.53 -0.31
C ILE A 242 -18.54 3.28 0.16
N ASP A 243 -18.71 4.48 0.72
CA ASP A 243 -17.57 5.26 1.25
C ASP A 243 -16.88 4.52 2.44
N GLY A 244 -17.62 3.72 3.19
CA GLY A 244 -17.09 2.85 4.25
C GLY A 244 -16.22 1.68 3.77
N LEU A 245 -16.09 1.43 2.46
CA LEU A 245 -15.30 0.32 1.91
C LEU A 245 -13.78 0.60 1.89
N GLN A 246 -13.36 1.84 2.13
CA GLN A 246 -11.96 2.25 2.23
C GLN A 246 -11.28 1.68 3.49
N LYS A 247 -10.97 0.38 3.55
CA LYS A 247 -10.24 -0.27 4.66
C LYS A 247 -8.82 -0.70 4.29
#